data_AF-K3YS53-F1
#
_entry.id   AF-K3YS53-F1
#
_cell.length_a   1.000
_cell.length_b   1.000
_cell.length_c   1.000
_cell.angle_alpha   90.00
_cell.angle_beta   90.00
_cell.angle_gamma   90.00
#
_symmetry.space_group_name_H-M   'P 1'
#
loop_
_entity.id
_entity.type
_entity.pdbx_description
1 polymer ?
#
loop_
_entity_poly.entity_id
_entity_poly.type
_entity_poly.pdbx_seq_one_letter_code
_entity_poly.pdbx_strand_id
1 'polypeptide(L)'
;MQRRPLLHRGRLAVRDTRLRRARPRGTANPCPSIPLLLPPLEPHGKQVTTHQSSQGMARQRQAWRPSEATVRRPVLTFQNTPGRGSLTHSPRRSPFRVRSTDHDDPLLPPSLDAYLHLPVVMNALRSFLSHTATSIDHPSKKVVQLIECSTMVASSRVLLVLDLALLAAVSCLAGTAAALSTEYYNKRCPSLQPTVRSAVARAVAADPNAGAAVLRLFFHDCFVNGCDASVLLDDGTAPGEKGAGPNANSLRGYEVIDAAKSAVEAACPGAVSCADVLAIAARDAVSLLGGPSWNVRMGRRDARSASRDAANANLPGPGSGLPALVAAFKAKGLSARDMTALSGAHTVGRARCAEFRGRVNANAGEAINATFAAGLRGACPAAGGADGALAPLDPVTPDAFDNGYFRALVERRGLLHSDQELFNGGSQDALVRKYASNGAAFFSDFAKAMVRMGNLAPAPGTPLEVRINCRRPN
;
A
#
# COMPACT_ATOMS: atom_id res chain seq x y z
N MET A 1 -34.73 17.93 67.94
CA MET A 1 -33.92 19.02 68.53
C MET A 1 -32.65 19.12 67.68
N GLN A 2 -32.21 20.20 67.02
CA GLN A 2 -32.47 21.66 66.97
C GLN A 2 -32.31 22.11 65.48
N ARG A 3 -33.29 22.81 64.86
CA ARG A 3 -33.37 24.27 64.49
C ARG A 3 -32.20 24.79 63.60
N ARG A 4 -32.34 24.98 62.26
CA ARG A 4 -32.82 26.17 61.42
C ARG A 4 -31.90 27.43 61.44
N PRO A 5 -31.95 28.42 60.50
CA PRO A 5 -32.51 28.55 59.11
C PRO A 5 -31.54 29.31 58.11
N LEU A 6 -31.78 29.51 56.79
CA LEU A 6 -32.52 30.64 56.16
C LEU A 6 -32.47 30.60 54.60
N LEU A 7 -33.53 31.15 54.00
CA LEU A 7 -33.79 31.38 52.56
C LEU A 7 -33.10 32.66 52.02
N HIS A 8 -32.78 32.72 50.71
CA HIS A 8 -33.28 33.82 49.86
C HIS A 8 -33.27 33.57 48.33
N ARG A 9 -34.25 34.20 47.68
CA ARG A 9 -34.63 34.18 46.26
C ARG A 9 -33.84 35.21 45.45
N GLY A 10 -33.73 34.99 44.13
CA GLY A 10 -33.44 36.03 43.14
C GLY A 10 -33.89 35.62 41.73
N ARG A 11 -34.96 36.25 41.21
CA ARG A 11 -35.44 36.22 39.81
C ARG A 11 -35.18 37.60 39.18
N LEU A 12 -34.73 37.66 37.93
CA LEU A 12 -34.93 38.72 36.92
C LEU A 12 -34.28 38.20 35.60
N ALA A 13 -35.01 37.74 34.57
CA ALA A 13 -35.80 38.46 33.55
C ALA A 13 -34.95 39.36 32.64
N VAL A 14 -35.11 39.17 31.30
CA VAL A 14 -34.78 40.03 30.11
C VAL A 14 -34.25 39.12 28.98
N ARG A 15 -34.62 39.19 27.69
CA ARG A 15 -35.68 39.81 26.90
C ARG A 15 -35.72 39.01 25.59
N ASP A 16 -36.93 38.64 25.15
CA ASP A 16 -37.20 38.07 23.83
C ASP A 16 -37.72 39.19 22.91
N THR A 17 -37.01 39.45 21.80
CA THR A 17 -37.39 40.44 20.78
C THR A 17 -37.77 39.73 19.50
N ARG A 18 -39.08 39.73 19.20
CA ARG A 18 -39.64 39.51 17.87
C ARG A 18 -39.33 40.70 16.96
N LEU A 19 -39.09 40.45 15.67
CA LEU A 19 -39.71 41.24 14.60
C LEU A 19 -39.75 40.46 13.27
N ARG A 20 -40.85 40.73 12.56
CA ARG A 20 -41.46 40.05 11.40
C ARG A 20 -40.76 40.35 10.08
N ARG A 21 -40.93 39.46 9.09
CA ARG A 21 -41.26 39.66 7.64
C ARG A 21 -40.85 38.38 6.88
N ALA A 22 -41.43 37.91 5.78
CA ALA A 22 -42.71 38.06 5.07
C ALA A 22 -42.69 36.91 4.02
N ARG A 23 -43.82 36.25 3.76
CA ARG A 23 -43.97 35.30 2.64
C ARG A 23 -44.27 36.06 1.33
N PRO A 24 -43.94 35.48 0.16
CA PRO A 24 -44.80 35.57 -1.00
C PRO A 24 -45.52 34.24 -1.26
N ARG A 25 -46.81 34.35 -1.62
CA ARG A 25 -47.63 33.29 -2.19
C ARG A 25 -47.38 33.24 -3.70
N GLY A 26 -47.26 32.03 -4.25
CA GLY A 26 -47.35 31.74 -5.68
C GLY A 26 -48.16 30.45 -5.85
N THR A 27 -49.23 30.55 -6.63
CA THR A 27 -50.33 29.61 -6.86
C THR A 27 -50.01 28.60 -7.96
N ALA A 28 -50.52 27.36 -7.88
CA ALA A 28 -51.39 26.71 -8.90
C ALA A 28 -51.46 25.17 -8.75
N ASN A 29 -52.68 24.71 -8.44
CA ASN A 29 -53.43 23.50 -8.77
C ASN A 29 -52.82 22.06 -8.83
N PRO A 30 -53.57 21.06 -8.31
CA PRO A 30 -53.27 19.62 -8.37
C PRO A 30 -54.13 18.83 -9.39
N CYS A 31 -53.72 17.57 -9.63
CA CYS A 31 -54.47 16.34 -10.05
C CYS A 31 -53.88 15.64 -11.29
N PRO A 32 -54.15 14.33 -11.52
CA PRO A 32 -54.26 13.22 -10.58
C PRO A 32 -53.51 11.95 -11.06
N SER A 33 -53.40 10.97 -10.16
CA SER A 33 -52.86 9.63 -10.40
C SER A 33 -53.70 8.80 -11.36
N ILE A 34 -53.06 8.12 -12.31
CA ILE A 34 -53.64 7.10 -13.19
C ILE A 34 -53.14 5.72 -12.73
N PRO A 35 -54.02 4.74 -12.47
CA PRO A 35 -53.63 3.35 -12.26
C PRO A 35 -53.63 2.61 -13.61
N LEU A 36 -52.51 1.98 -13.96
CA LEU A 36 -52.44 1.02 -15.07
C LEU A 36 -52.38 -0.40 -14.51
N LEU A 37 -53.49 -1.11 -14.67
CA LEU A 37 -53.57 -2.57 -14.64
C LEU A 37 -52.72 -3.15 -15.78
N LEU A 38 -51.93 -4.17 -15.47
CA LEU A 38 -51.41 -5.14 -16.44
C LEU A 38 -51.78 -6.56 -15.98
N PRO A 39 -52.15 -7.47 -16.90
CA PRO A 39 -52.68 -8.80 -16.59
C PRO A 39 -51.58 -9.84 -16.29
N PRO A 40 -51.94 -10.99 -15.69
CA PRO A 40 -50.98 -12.06 -15.39
C PRO A 40 -50.71 -12.92 -16.63
N LEU A 41 -49.45 -13.34 -16.81
CA LEU A 41 -49.05 -14.36 -17.78
C LEU A 41 -48.77 -15.68 -17.05
N GLU A 42 -49.38 -16.75 -17.56
CA GLU A 42 -49.29 -18.14 -17.11
C GLU A 42 -47.90 -18.78 -17.31
N PRO A 43 -47.58 -19.88 -16.60
CA PRO A 43 -46.39 -20.68 -16.84
C PRO A 43 -46.66 -21.79 -17.86
N HIS A 44 -45.99 -21.74 -19.02
CA HIS A 44 -45.95 -22.87 -19.93
C HIS A 44 -44.94 -23.93 -19.47
N GLY A 45 -45.46 -25.08 -19.04
CA GLY A 45 -44.72 -26.34 -19.06
C GLY A 45 -44.57 -26.87 -20.48
N LYS A 46 -43.40 -27.40 -20.81
CA LYS A 46 -43.22 -28.37 -21.90
C LYS A 46 -42.38 -29.54 -21.40
N GLN A 47 -43.05 -30.68 -21.26
CA GLN A 47 -42.46 -32.00 -21.37
C GLN A 47 -41.98 -32.21 -22.81
N VAL A 48 -40.80 -32.81 -22.99
CA VAL A 48 -40.49 -33.59 -24.19
C VAL A 48 -39.86 -34.90 -23.74
N THR A 49 -40.50 -35.98 -24.17
CA THR A 49 -40.18 -37.39 -23.96
C THR A 49 -39.07 -37.88 -24.91
N THR A 50 -38.14 -38.62 -24.32
CA THR A 50 -37.41 -39.81 -24.81
C THR A 50 -37.38 -40.17 -26.31
N HIS A 51 -36.16 -40.44 -26.81
CA HIS A 51 -35.89 -41.65 -27.59
C HIS A 51 -34.52 -42.25 -27.26
N GLN A 52 -34.53 -43.58 -27.06
CA GLN A 52 -33.41 -44.47 -26.80
C GLN A 52 -32.56 -44.70 -28.06
N SER A 53 -31.25 -44.94 -27.89
CA SER A 53 -30.63 -46.19 -28.36
C SER A 53 -29.29 -46.45 -27.66
N SER A 54 -29.22 -47.63 -27.08
CA SER A 54 -28.13 -48.29 -26.39
C SER A 54 -27.04 -48.84 -27.32
N GLN A 55 -25.80 -48.85 -26.84
CA GLN A 55 -24.77 -49.93 -26.89
C GLN A 55 -23.54 -49.36 -26.14
N GLY A 56 -22.87 -50.00 -25.19
CA GLY A 56 -22.93 -51.34 -24.63
C GLY A 56 -21.53 -51.72 -24.14
N MET A 57 -21.38 -51.99 -22.83
CA MET A 57 -20.36 -52.86 -22.19
C MET A 57 -18.87 -52.42 -22.18
N ALA A 58 -18.04 -52.72 -21.17
CA ALA A 58 -18.21 -53.33 -19.85
C ALA A 58 -16.95 -53.11 -18.99
N ARG A 59 -17.20 -52.90 -17.69
CA ARG A 59 -16.54 -53.42 -16.47
C ARG A 59 -15.08 -53.91 -16.53
N GLN A 60 -14.29 -53.42 -15.57
CA GLN A 60 -13.55 -54.29 -14.64
C GLN A 60 -13.46 -53.65 -13.24
N ARG A 61 -13.92 -54.41 -12.23
CA ARG A 61 -13.74 -54.15 -10.80
C ARG A 61 -12.70 -55.13 -10.28
N GLN A 62 -11.71 -54.64 -9.53
CA GLN A 62 -10.95 -55.41 -8.54
C GLN A 62 -10.76 -54.43 -7.35
N ALA A 63 -11.48 -54.57 -6.23
CA ALA A 63 -11.27 -55.52 -5.14
C ALA A 63 -9.86 -55.45 -4.54
N TRP A 64 -9.69 -54.65 -3.49
CA TRP A 64 -8.53 -54.72 -2.59
C TRP A 64 -9.06 -54.98 -1.17
N ARG A 65 -8.72 -56.16 -0.63
CA ARG A 65 -8.88 -56.51 0.79
C ARG A 65 -7.51 -56.34 1.48
N PRO A 66 -7.48 -56.02 2.78
CA PRO A 66 -6.24 -55.92 3.54
C PRO A 66 -5.78 -57.31 4.01
N SER A 67 -4.46 -57.51 4.07
CA SER A 67 -3.84 -58.67 4.72
C SER A 67 -3.25 -58.29 6.07
N GLU A 68 -3.66 -59.01 7.10
CA GLU A 68 -3.00 -59.10 8.40
C GLU A 68 -1.61 -59.75 8.27
N ALA A 69 -0.64 -59.28 9.06
CA ALA A 69 0.53 -60.06 9.44
C ALA A 69 0.98 -59.67 10.85
N THR A 70 1.25 -60.70 11.65
CA THR A 70 1.37 -60.72 13.10
C THR A 70 2.82 -60.96 13.50
N VAL A 71 3.32 -60.15 14.46
CA VAL A 71 4.35 -60.43 15.50
C VAL A 71 5.80 -60.70 15.09
N ARG A 72 6.73 -59.90 15.64
CA ARG A 72 7.76 -60.33 16.63
C ARG A 72 8.49 -59.13 17.27
N ARG A 73 8.62 -59.20 18.61
CA ARG A 73 9.44 -58.35 19.49
C ARG A 73 10.93 -58.67 19.32
N PRO A 74 11.82 -57.79 19.82
CA PRO A 74 12.58 -58.21 21.00
C PRO A 74 12.55 -57.20 22.15
N VAL A 75 12.59 -57.78 23.35
CA VAL A 75 12.86 -57.16 24.65
C VAL A 75 14.37 -57.23 24.85
N LEU A 76 15.00 -56.13 25.29
CA LEU A 76 16.13 -56.18 26.22
C LEU A 76 16.04 -55.00 27.18
N THR A 77 16.28 -55.34 28.44
CA THR A 77 16.09 -54.60 29.70
C THR A 77 17.42 -54.09 30.27
N PHE A 78 17.30 -53.18 31.26
CA PHE A 78 18.30 -52.74 32.28
C PHE A 78 19.26 -51.61 31.82
N GLN A 79 19.63 -50.57 32.61
CA GLN A 79 19.59 -50.37 34.06
C GLN A 79 19.84 -48.86 34.41
N ASN A 80 19.15 -48.35 35.44
CA ASN A 80 19.49 -47.35 36.49
C ASN A 80 20.58 -46.25 36.32
N THR A 81 20.13 -44.97 36.40
CA THR A 81 20.47 -43.82 37.33
C THR A 81 21.82 -43.74 38.09
N PRO A 82 22.18 -42.60 38.76
CA PRO A 82 22.02 -41.15 38.49
C PRO A 82 23.32 -40.32 38.76
N GLY A 83 23.35 -39.02 38.46
CA GLY A 83 24.48 -38.14 38.82
C GLY A 83 24.07 -36.68 39.07
N ARG A 84 24.15 -36.25 40.34
CA ARG A 84 23.97 -34.89 40.87
C ARG A 84 25.10 -33.95 40.44
N GLY A 85 24.79 -32.65 40.38
CA GLY A 85 25.79 -31.57 40.41
C GLY A 85 25.15 -30.19 40.51
N SER A 86 24.77 -29.80 41.73
CA SER A 86 24.38 -28.44 42.10
C SER A 86 25.62 -27.66 42.53
N LEU A 87 25.85 -26.46 42.00
CA LEU A 87 26.61 -25.43 42.70
C LEU A 87 25.99 -24.04 42.47
N THR A 88 25.84 -23.37 43.60
CA THR A 88 25.24 -22.06 43.85
C THR A 88 26.31 -20.96 43.95
N HIS A 89 25.84 -19.71 43.79
CA HIS A 89 26.25 -18.49 44.50
C HIS A 89 27.20 -17.45 43.85
N SER A 90 26.53 -16.34 43.48
CA SER A 90 26.79 -14.93 43.81
C SER A 90 27.74 -14.05 42.97
N PRO A 91 27.33 -12.80 42.68
CA PRO A 91 28.09 -11.82 41.91
C PRO A 91 28.94 -10.90 42.80
N ARG A 92 30.15 -10.53 42.36
CA ARG A 92 30.92 -9.42 42.94
C ARG A 92 30.83 -8.19 42.04
N ARG A 93 30.49 -7.06 42.66
CA ARG A 93 30.68 -5.70 42.15
C ARG A 93 32.17 -5.33 42.16
N SER A 94 32.62 -4.56 41.17
CA SER A 94 33.30 -3.26 41.37
C SER A 94 33.68 -2.60 40.04
N PRO A 95 33.89 -1.27 40.03
CA PRO A 95 33.70 -0.43 38.86
C PRO A 95 35.01 -0.17 38.10
N PHE A 96 34.91 -0.01 36.78
CA PHE A 96 36.00 0.59 36.01
C PHE A 96 35.46 1.71 35.14
N ARG A 97 35.98 2.91 35.43
CA ARG A 97 35.79 4.16 34.71
C ARG A 97 36.95 4.27 33.72
N VAL A 98 36.68 4.28 32.41
CA VAL A 98 37.62 4.78 31.40
C VAL A 98 36.88 5.62 30.36
N ARG A 99 37.56 6.72 30.02
CA ARG A 99 37.24 7.79 29.08
C ARG A 99 36.89 7.30 27.67
N SER A 100 35.84 7.94 27.14
CA SER A 100 35.72 8.53 25.80
C SER A 100 36.99 8.60 24.95
N THR A 101 36.97 7.90 23.81
CA THR A 101 37.59 8.28 22.53
C THR A 101 36.82 7.63 21.37
N ASP A 102 36.57 8.44 20.33
CA ASP A 102 36.42 8.12 18.90
C ASP A 102 35.14 7.39 18.44
N HIS A 103 34.24 8.09 17.73
CA HIS A 103 34.19 8.28 16.26
C HIS A 103 33.73 7.00 15.54
N ASP A 104 32.48 7.00 15.07
CA ASP A 104 32.06 6.39 13.80
C ASP A 104 30.59 6.78 13.51
N ASP A 105 30.43 7.84 12.72
CA ASP A 105 29.18 8.24 12.09
C ASP A 105 28.92 7.42 10.81
N PRO A 106 27.68 6.99 10.55
CA PRO A 106 27.34 6.31 9.30
C PRO A 106 27.21 7.30 8.14
N LEU A 107 27.97 7.00 7.08
CA LEU A 107 28.07 7.66 5.79
C LEU A 107 26.71 8.02 5.16
N LEU A 108 26.51 9.32 4.94
CA LEU A 108 25.59 9.89 3.95
C LEU A 108 26.15 9.67 2.53
N PRO A 109 25.30 9.47 1.51
CA PRO A 109 25.76 9.51 0.12
C PRO A 109 26.16 10.94 -0.28
N PRO A 110 27.17 11.11 -1.15
CA PRO A 110 27.68 12.43 -1.51
C PRO A 110 26.68 13.21 -2.34
N SER A 111 26.57 14.51 -2.03
CA SER A 111 25.94 15.51 -2.89
C SER A 111 26.69 15.67 -4.20
N LEU A 112 25.94 16.07 -5.21
CA LEU A 112 26.32 16.17 -6.62
C LEU A 112 27.18 17.42 -6.92
N ASP A 113 28.23 17.67 -6.13
CA ASP A 113 29.10 18.86 -6.26
C ASP A 113 30.54 18.52 -6.71
N ALA A 114 30.72 17.52 -7.57
CA ALA A 114 32.05 17.04 -7.96
C ALA A 114 32.26 16.91 -9.47
N TYR A 115 31.70 17.78 -10.30
CA TYR A 115 32.17 17.95 -11.69
C TYR A 115 31.87 19.34 -12.19
N LEU A 116 32.84 20.26 -12.09
CA LEU A 116 33.01 21.44 -12.96
C LEU A 116 34.30 22.19 -12.56
N HIS A 117 35.46 21.59 -12.81
CA HIS A 117 36.73 22.33 -12.85
C HIS A 117 36.88 23.01 -14.23
N LEU A 118 36.29 24.20 -14.36
CA LEU A 118 36.39 25.05 -15.55
C LEU A 118 37.66 25.95 -15.69
N PRO A 119 38.67 26.01 -14.79
CA PRO A 119 39.79 26.95 -14.98
C PRO A 119 40.95 26.42 -15.85
N VAL A 120 40.99 25.15 -16.24
CA VAL A 120 42.12 24.58 -17.02
C VAL A 120 41.97 24.83 -18.52
N VAL A 121 40.74 24.80 -19.06
CA VAL A 121 40.47 24.98 -20.50
C VAL A 121 40.62 26.44 -20.93
N MET A 122 40.31 27.39 -20.06
CA MET A 122 40.41 28.83 -20.35
C MET A 122 41.84 29.36 -20.41
N ASN A 123 42.78 28.74 -19.68
CA ASN A 123 44.20 29.12 -19.74
C ASN A 123 44.91 28.59 -21.00
N ALA A 124 44.48 27.44 -21.54
CA ALA A 124 45.03 26.92 -22.79
C ALA A 124 44.65 27.78 -24.01
N LEU A 125 43.43 28.33 -24.05
CA LEU A 125 43.00 29.22 -25.14
C LEU A 125 43.70 30.59 -25.13
N ARG A 126 44.03 31.14 -23.95
CA ARG A 126 44.80 32.40 -23.86
C ARG A 126 46.25 32.25 -24.34
N SER A 127 46.85 31.08 -24.13
CA SER A 127 48.23 30.83 -24.59
C SER A 127 48.32 30.64 -26.10
N PHE A 128 47.26 30.13 -26.75
CA PHE A 128 47.25 29.89 -28.19
C PHE A 128 47.03 31.17 -29.02
N LEU A 129 46.29 32.14 -28.48
CA LEU A 129 46.02 33.42 -29.13
C LEU A 129 47.18 34.43 -29.03
N SER A 130 48.20 34.17 -28.21
CA SER A 130 49.34 35.07 -28.03
C SER A 130 50.52 34.81 -28.98
N HIS A 131 50.47 33.76 -29.81
CA HIS A 131 51.59 33.33 -30.66
C HIS A 131 51.44 33.52 -32.17
N THR A 132 50.41 34.24 -32.64
CA THR A 132 50.20 34.49 -34.10
C THR A 132 50.13 35.97 -34.47
N ALA A 133 50.85 36.83 -33.76
CA ALA A 133 50.95 38.26 -34.10
C ALA A 133 52.41 38.72 -34.17
N THR A 134 53.21 38.10 -35.05
CA THR A 134 54.50 38.64 -35.47
C THR A 134 54.61 38.54 -36.99
N SER A 135 54.88 39.68 -37.63
CA SER A 135 55.16 39.87 -39.06
C SER A 135 53.98 40.19 -39.97
N ILE A 136 53.45 41.43 -39.86
CA ILE A 136 52.96 42.20 -41.01
C ILE A 136 53.34 43.68 -40.80
N ASP A 137 54.14 44.20 -41.73
CA ASP A 137 54.50 45.61 -41.82
C ASP A 137 53.29 46.51 -42.10
N HIS A 138 53.17 47.57 -41.28
CA HIS A 138 52.32 48.77 -41.43
C HIS A 138 51.03 48.65 -42.27
N PRO A 139 49.92 48.15 -41.69
CA PRO A 139 48.60 48.64 -42.04
C PRO A 139 48.36 49.96 -41.29
N SER A 140 47.76 50.95 -41.95
CA SER A 140 47.32 52.17 -41.28
C SER A 140 46.49 51.83 -40.02
N LYS A 141 46.68 52.57 -38.92
CA LYS A 141 46.01 52.33 -37.62
C LYS A 141 44.49 52.12 -37.71
N LYS A 142 43.85 52.56 -38.80
CA LYS A 142 42.43 52.36 -39.09
C LYS A 142 42.05 50.93 -39.52
N VAL A 143 42.95 50.17 -40.15
CA VAL A 143 42.66 48.81 -40.65
C VAL A 143 42.77 47.77 -39.53
N VAL A 144 43.76 47.91 -38.64
CA VAL A 144 43.91 47.04 -37.45
C VAL A 144 42.70 47.18 -36.52
N GLN A 145 42.21 48.41 -36.32
CA GLN A 145 41.07 48.69 -35.45
C GLN A 145 39.74 48.13 -35.99
N LEU A 146 39.55 48.06 -37.32
CA LEU A 146 38.35 47.45 -37.93
C LEU A 146 38.38 45.92 -37.89
N ILE A 147 39.57 45.29 -38.02
CA ILE A 147 39.73 43.84 -37.96
C ILE A 147 39.57 43.34 -36.51
N GLU A 148 40.12 44.04 -35.53
CA GLU A 148 39.94 43.73 -34.10
C GLU A 148 38.47 43.90 -33.65
N CYS A 149 37.77 44.92 -34.16
CA CYS A 149 36.35 45.11 -33.85
C CYS A 149 35.45 44.03 -34.47
N SER A 150 35.79 43.56 -35.68
CA SER A 150 35.04 42.51 -36.38
C SER A 150 35.25 41.12 -35.77
N THR A 151 36.46 40.80 -35.30
CA THR A 151 36.79 39.51 -34.65
C THR A 151 36.28 39.43 -33.21
N MET A 152 36.22 40.55 -32.47
CA MET A 152 35.62 40.62 -31.13
C MET A 152 34.10 40.45 -31.14
N VAL A 153 33.40 41.01 -32.13
CA VAL A 153 31.94 40.88 -32.26
C VAL A 153 31.54 39.48 -32.72
N ALA A 154 32.32 38.85 -33.61
CA ALA A 154 32.11 37.46 -34.01
C ALA A 154 32.34 36.48 -32.86
N SER A 155 33.39 36.69 -32.05
CA SER A 155 33.70 35.83 -30.89
C SER A 155 32.65 35.93 -29.78
N SER A 156 32.08 37.11 -29.52
CA SER A 156 30.98 37.26 -28.54
C SER A 156 29.71 36.53 -28.95
N ARG A 157 29.38 36.52 -30.26
CA ARG A 157 28.18 35.81 -30.75
C ARG A 157 28.36 34.29 -30.73
N VAL A 158 29.55 33.79 -31.02
CA VAL A 158 29.86 32.35 -30.96
C VAL A 158 29.84 31.82 -29.53
N LEU A 159 30.41 32.56 -28.57
CA LEU A 159 30.36 32.20 -27.15
C LEU A 159 28.92 32.19 -26.62
N LEU A 160 28.10 33.18 -27.00
CA LEU A 160 26.69 33.22 -26.60
C LEU A 160 25.90 32.02 -27.14
N VAL A 161 26.16 31.59 -28.39
CA VAL A 161 25.50 30.42 -29.00
C VAL A 161 25.94 29.12 -28.33
N LEU A 162 27.22 28.99 -27.97
CA LEU A 162 27.75 27.83 -27.25
C LEU A 162 27.21 27.74 -25.82
N ASP A 163 27.10 28.87 -25.12
CA ASP A 163 26.51 28.93 -23.78
C ASP A 163 25.01 28.60 -23.82
N LEU A 164 24.26 29.10 -24.81
CA LEU A 164 22.86 28.73 -25.01
C LEU A 164 22.70 27.24 -25.36
N ALA A 165 23.59 26.68 -26.19
CA ALA A 165 23.57 25.26 -26.54
C ALA A 165 23.92 24.37 -25.33
N LEU A 166 24.85 24.79 -24.48
CA LEU A 166 25.20 24.10 -23.23
C LEU A 166 24.07 24.19 -22.22
N LEU A 167 23.42 25.34 -22.05
CA LEU A 167 22.22 25.48 -21.22
C LEU A 167 21.06 24.62 -21.72
N ALA A 168 20.85 24.55 -23.05
CA ALA A 168 19.84 23.67 -23.64
C ALA A 168 20.16 22.19 -23.44
N ALA A 169 21.44 21.80 -23.57
CA ALA A 169 21.90 20.44 -23.31
C ALA A 169 21.74 20.04 -21.83
N VAL A 170 22.16 20.90 -20.89
CA VAL A 170 21.99 20.68 -19.44
C VAL A 170 20.51 20.60 -19.06
N SER A 171 19.65 21.39 -19.71
CA SER A 171 18.18 21.33 -19.50
C SER A 171 17.57 20.01 -20.02
N CYS A 172 18.11 19.43 -21.10
CA CYS A 172 17.69 18.12 -21.61
C CYS A 172 18.19 16.93 -20.76
N LEU A 173 19.30 17.09 -20.03
CA LEU A 173 19.81 16.07 -19.10
C LEU A 173 19.10 16.08 -17.74
N ALA A 174 18.38 17.16 -17.41
CA ALA A 174 17.54 17.27 -16.22
C ALA A 174 16.13 16.69 -16.48
N GLY A 175 16.06 15.42 -16.89
CA GLY A 175 14.85 14.62 -16.77
C GLY A 175 14.55 14.33 -15.30
N THR A 176 14.26 15.36 -14.50
CA THR A 176 13.83 15.17 -13.12
C THR A 176 12.50 14.41 -13.16
N ALA A 177 12.45 13.24 -12.53
CA ALA A 177 11.18 12.59 -12.24
C ALA A 177 10.31 13.62 -11.52
N ALA A 178 9.24 14.06 -12.16
CA ALA A 178 8.37 15.11 -11.60
C ALA A 178 7.93 14.65 -10.21
N ALA A 179 8.23 15.46 -9.19
CA ALA A 179 7.91 15.12 -7.82
C ALA A 179 6.39 14.93 -7.67
N LEU A 180 5.99 13.89 -6.93
CA LEU A 180 4.57 13.63 -6.68
C LEU A 180 3.92 14.83 -5.96
N SER A 181 2.76 15.25 -6.44
CA SER A 181 2.03 16.42 -5.94
C SER A 181 0.55 16.12 -5.73
N THR A 182 -0.05 16.73 -4.71
CA THR A 182 -1.50 16.67 -4.45
C THR A 182 -2.31 17.41 -5.52
N GLU A 183 -1.66 18.20 -6.37
CA GLU A 183 -2.30 19.06 -7.37
C GLU A 183 -2.00 18.63 -8.81
N TYR A 184 -1.31 17.49 -8.99
CA TYR A 184 -0.76 17.05 -10.28
C TYR A 184 -1.79 17.06 -11.43
N TYR A 185 -3.04 16.67 -11.14
CA TYR A 185 -4.12 16.58 -12.13
C TYR A 185 -5.11 17.75 -12.10
N ASN A 186 -4.93 18.77 -11.25
CA ASN A 186 -5.94 19.83 -11.05
C ASN A 186 -6.37 20.55 -12.34
N LYS A 187 -5.46 20.67 -13.32
CA LYS A 187 -5.75 21.27 -14.64
C LYS A 187 -6.10 20.24 -15.71
N ARG A 188 -5.54 19.02 -15.63
CA ARG A 188 -5.67 17.98 -16.66
C ARG A 188 -6.90 17.10 -16.50
N CYS A 189 -7.30 16.83 -15.25
CA CYS A 189 -8.47 16.04 -14.93
C CYS A 189 -9.09 16.52 -13.60
N PRO A 190 -9.76 17.69 -13.58
CA PRO A 190 -10.32 18.26 -12.35
C PRO A 190 -11.35 17.35 -11.65
N SER A 191 -12.02 16.49 -12.41
CA SER A 191 -13.01 15.52 -11.92
C SER A 191 -12.39 14.20 -11.43
N LEU A 192 -11.06 14.03 -11.45
CA LEU A 192 -10.40 12.76 -11.13
C LEU A 192 -10.82 12.17 -9.79
N GLN A 193 -10.60 12.91 -8.69
CA GLN A 193 -10.90 12.40 -7.35
C GLN A 193 -12.38 12.02 -7.15
N PRO A 194 -13.39 12.86 -7.50
CA PRO A 194 -14.79 12.46 -7.36
C PRO A 194 -15.16 11.29 -8.29
N THR A 195 -14.53 11.17 -9.46
CA THR A 195 -14.79 10.05 -10.40
C THR A 195 -14.32 8.71 -9.81
N VAL A 196 -13.08 8.65 -9.31
CA VAL A 196 -12.55 7.44 -8.65
C VAL A 196 -13.37 7.11 -7.41
N ARG A 197 -13.65 8.11 -6.55
CA ARG A 197 -14.46 7.92 -5.34
C ARG A 197 -15.83 7.32 -5.65
N SER A 198 -16.49 7.78 -6.71
CA SER A 198 -17.81 7.27 -7.13
C SER A 198 -17.76 5.79 -7.51
N ALA A 199 -16.72 5.36 -8.25
CA ALA A 199 -16.53 3.96 -8.60
C ALA A 199 -16.28 3.09 -7.37
N VAL A 200 -15.40 3.53 -6.47
CA VAL A 200 -15.10 2.80 -5.22
C VAL A 200 -16.31 2.75 -4.30
N ALA A 201 -17.08 3.84 -4.18
CA ALA A 201 -18.30 3.89 -3.36
C ALA A 201 -19.34 2.87 -3.81
N ARG A 202 -19.54 2.68 -5.13
CA ARG A 202 -20.42 1.63 -5.65
C ARG A 202 -19.95 0.24 -5.25
N ALA A 203 -18.64 -0.03 -5.37
CA ALA A 203 -18.08 -1.33 -5.01
C ALA A 203 -18.21 -1.60 -3.50
N VAL A 204 -17.86 -0.64 -2.65
CA VAL A 204 -17.95 -0.77 -1.17
C VAL A 204 -19.40 -0.90 -0.70
N ALA A 205 -20.33 -0.18 -1.33
CA ALA A 205 -21.76 -0.29 -1.00
C ALA A 205 -22.34 -1.66 -1.37
N ALA A 206 -21.82 -2.30 -2.42
CA ALA A 206 -22.23 -3.65 -2.83
C ALA A 206 -21.58 -4.74 -1.95
N ASP A 207 -20.29 -4.59 -1.65
CA ASP A 207 -19.52 -5.47 -0.77
C ASP A 207 -18.43 -4.67 -0.04
N PRO A 208 -18.52 -4.48 1.29
CA PRO A 208 -17.48 -3.81 2.07
C PRO A 208 -16.08 -4.44 1.92
N ASN A 209 -16.00 -5.75 1.64
CA ASN A 209 -14.72 -6.42 1.39
C ASN A 209 -14.01 -5.95 0.12
N ALA A 210 -14.71 -5.32 -0.81
CA ALA A 210 -14.10 -4.68 -1.98
C ALA A 210 -13.18 -3.52 -1.56
N GLY A 211 -13.53 -2.79 -0.50
CA GLY A 211 -12.68 -1.72 0.03
C GLY A 211 -11.38 -2.27 0.64
N ALA A 212 -11.48 -3.33 1.45
CA ALA A 212 -10.31 -4.02 1.99
C ALA A 212 -9.42 -4.62 0.88
N ALA A 213 -10.04 -5.16 -0.17
CA ALA A 213 -9.33 -5.68 -1.34
C ALA A 213 -8.52 -4.62 -2.08
N VAL A 214 -9.12 -3.46 -2.37
CA VAL A 214 -8.44 -2.34 -3.04
C VAL A 214 -7.30 -1.79 -2.18
N LEU A 215 -7.50 -1.70 -0.86
CA LEU A 215 -6.44 -1.29 0.07
C LEU A 215 -5.25 -2.25 0.02
N ARG A 216 -5.51 -3.56 0.07
CA ARG A 216 -4.47 -4.58 -0.05
C ARG A 216 -3.80 -4.55 -1.43
N LEU A 217 -4.55 -4.34 -2.50
CA LEU A 217 -4.03 -4.22 -3.86
C LEU A 217 -2.99 -3.10 -3.98
N PHE A 218 -3.24 -1.95 -3.35
CA PHE A 218 -2.27 -0.85 -3.31
C PHE A 218 -1.02 -1.15 -2.48
N PHE A 219 -1.16 -1.84 -1.34
CA PHE A 219 0.01 -2.32 -0.58
C PHE A 219 0.88 -3.27 -1.43
N HIS A 220 0.24 -4.22 -2.13
CA HIS A 220 0.93 -5.20 -2.96
C HIS A 220 1.63 -4.55 -4.17
N ASP A 221 1.03 -3.53 -4.78
CA ASP A 221 1.69 -2.72 -5.81
C ASP A 221 2.96 -2.07 -5.25
N CYS A 222 2.82 -1.24 -4.23
CA CYS A 222 3.92 -0.44 -3.70
C CYS A 222 5.09 -1.27 -3.14
N PHE A 223 4.84 -2.47 -2.63
CA PHE A 223 5.89 -3.33 -2.09
C PHE A 223 6.69 -4.07 -3.18
N VAL A 224 6.18 -4.16 -4.40
CA VAL A 224 6.82 -4.83 -5.53
C VAL A 224 7.29 -3.79 -6.52
N ASN A 225 8.60 -3.51 -6.54
CA ASN A 225 9.21 -2.52 -7.41
C ASN A 225 8.64 -1.08 -7.32
N GLY A 226 7.83 -0.75 -6.31
CA GLY A 226 7.29 0.61 -6.10
C GLY A 226 5.85 0.75 -6.61
N CYS A 227 5.22 1.89 -6.35
CA CYS A 227 3.82 2.11 -6.70
C CYS A 227 3.70 2.46 -8.19
N ASP A 228 3.74 1.47 -9.07
CA ASP A 228 3.80 1.62 -10.53
C ASP A 228 2.68 0.86 -11.27
N ALA A 229 1.69 0.35 -10.54
CA ALA A 229 0.59 -0.46 -11.06
C ALA A 229 1.01 -1.74 -11.81
N SER A 230 2.25 -2.21 -11.63
CA SER A 230 2.72 -3.49 -12.20
C SER A 230 1.83 -4.66 -11.79
N VAL A 231 1.33 -4.66 -10.55
CA VAL A 231 0.41 -5.68 -10.02
C VAL A 231 -0.90 -5.82 -10.81
N LEU A 232 -1.30 -4.78 -11.56
CA LEU A 232 -2.53 -4.76 -12.35
C LEU A 232 -2.38 -5.44 -13.71
N LEU A 233 -1.16 -5.65 -14.20
CA LEU A 233 -0.92 -6.34 -15.47
C LEU A 233 -1.40 -7.79 -15.41
N ASP A 234 -2.08 -8.25 -16.46
CA ASP A 234 -2.32 -9.68 -16.69
C ASP A 234 -1.02 -10.33 -17.20
N ASP A 235 -0.96 -11.66 -17.10
CA ASP A 235 0.18 -12.42 -17.61
C ASP A 235 0.37 -12.15 -19.12
N GLY A 236 1.62 -11.86 -19.50
CA GLY A 236 2.01 -11.62 -20.89
C GLY A 236 2.83 -12.79 -21.43
N THR A 237 3.92 -12.49 -22.13
CA THR A 237 4.93 -13.50 -22.51
C THR A 237 5.69 -14.06 -21.31
N ALA A 238 5.82 -13.25 -20.25
CA ALA A 238 6.37 -13.64 -18.97
C ALA A 238 5.27 -13.73 -17.90
N PRO A 239 5.42 -14.61 -16.90
CA PRO A 239 4.44 -14.73 -15.82
C PRO A 239 4.39 -13.46 -14.96
N GLY A 240 3.20 -12.89 -14.79
CA GLY A 240 2.97 -11.68 -14.02
C GLY A 240 2.77 -11.93 -12.52
N GLU A 241 2.57 -10.83 -11.79
CA GLU A 241 2.49 -10.81 -10.32
C GLU A 241 1.24 -11.48 -9.78
N LYS A 242 0.14 -11.53 -10.53
CA LYS A 242 -1.12 -12.14 -10.07
C LYS A 242 -0.96 -13.62 -9.72
N GLY A 243 -0.03 -14.31 -10.38
CA GLY A 243 0.31 -15.70 -10.09
C GLY A 243 1.40 -15.91 -9.02
N ALA A 244 1.93 -14.85 -8.40
CA ALA A 244 2.85 -14.97 -7.27
C ALA A 244 2.16 -15.57 -6.05
N GLY A 245 2.89 -16.28 -5.18
CA GLY A 245 2.33 -16.97 -4.01
C GLY A 245 1.42 -16.09 -3.13
N PRO A 246 1.85 -14.88 -2.74
CA PRO A 246 1.02 -13.95 -1.94
C PRO A 246 -0.23 -13.42 -2.65
N ASN A 247 -0.30 -13.53 -3.99
CA ASN A 247 -1.35 -12.96 -4.83
C ASN A 247 -2.33 -14.03 -5.34
N ALA A 248 -1.83 -15.20 -5.70
CA ALA A 248 -2.59 -16.28 -6.32
C ALA A 248 -3.75 -16.71 -5.42
N ASN A 249 -4.97 -16.72 -5.97
CA ASN A 249 -6.20 -17.10 -5.26
C ASN A 249 -6.41 -16.29 -3.95
N SER A 250 -5.97 -15.03 -3.93
CA SER A 250 -5.98 -14.19 -2.72
C SER A 250 -6.24 -12.72 -3.05
N LEU A 251 -5.38 -12.11 -3.89
CA LEU A 251 -5.50 -10.71 -4.29
C LEU A 251 -6.71 -10.52 -5.23
N ARG A 252 -7.47 -9.45 -5.02
CA ARG A 252 -8.75 -9.16 -5.71
C ARG A 252 -9.00 -7.65 -5.73
N GLY A 253 -10.11 -7.20 -6.33
CA GLY A 253 -10.46 -5.77 -6.44
C GLY A 253 -9.95 -5.11 -7.73
N TYR A 254 -9.42 -5.89 -8.67
CA TYR A 254 -8.90 -5.39 -9.94
C TYR A 254 -10.01 -4.76 -10.80
N GLU A 255 -11.20 -5.35 -10.79
CA GLU A 255 -12.41 -4.88 -11.46
C GLU A 255 -12.90 -3.52 -10.95
N VAL A 256 -12.65 -3.21 -9.67
CA VAL A 256 -12.94 -1.88 -9.11
C VAL A 256 -12.01 -0.85 -9.75
N ILE A 257 -10.74 -1.21 -9.96
CA ILE A 257 -9.76 -0.34 -10.61
C ILE A 257 -10.07 -0.19 -12.10
N ASP A 258 -10.49 -1.26 -12.79
CA ASP A 258 -10.92 -1.17 -14.19
C ASP A 258 -12.14 -0.24 -14.35
N ALA A 259 -13.13 -0.36 -13.46
CA ALA A 259 -14.31 0.50 -13.48
C ALA A 259 -13.96 1.97 -13.20
N ALA A 260 -13.08 2.23 -12.22
CA ALA A 260 -12.59 3.56 -11.94
C ALA A 260 -11.79 4.13 -13.11
N LYS A 261 -10.88 3.34 -13.69
CA LYS A 261 -10.06 3.72 -14.84
C LYS A 261 -10.92 4.03 -16.06
N SER A 262 -11.90 3.19 -16.38
CA SER A 262 -12.81 3.40 -17.50
C SER A 262 -13.58 4.72 -17.35
N ALA A 263 -14.08 5.03 -16.16
CA ALA A 263 -14.75 6.30 -15.88
C ALA A 263 -13.79 7.50 -15.99
N VAL A 264 -12.55 7.34 -15.55
CA VAL A 264 -11.51 8.38 -15.67
C VAL A 264 -11.13 8.60 -17.13
N GLU A 265 -10.93 7.55 -17.92
CA GLU A 265 -10.64 7.67 -19.36
C GLU A 265 -11.77 8.34 -20.14
N ALA A 266 -13.04 8.10 -19.75
CA ALA A 266 -14.17 8.79 -20.35
C ALA A 266 -14.18 10.30 -20.03
N ALA A 267 -13.66 10.70 -18.87
CA ALA A 267 -13.62 12.09 -18.44
C ALA A 267 -12.36 12.85 -18.89
N CYS A 268 -11.21 12.17 -18.91
CA CYS A 268 -9.91 12.74 -19.23
C CYS A 268 -9.01 11.69 -19.93
N PRO A 269 -9.24 11.47 -21.24
CA PRO A 269 -8.57 10.42 -22.01
C PRO A 269 -7.03 10.51 -21.95
N GLY A 270 -6.38 9.38 -21.66
CA GLY A 270 -4.92 9.23 -21.65
C GLY A 270 -4.18 10.09 -20.62
N ALA A 271 -4.89 10.73 -19.68
CA ALA A 271 -4.29 11.70 -18.78
C ALA A 271 -3.73 11.09 -17.49
N VAL A 272 -4.44 10.10 -16.92
CA VAL A 272 -4.21 9.65 -15.53
C VAL A 272 -3.69 8.22 -15.51
N SER A 273 -2.60 7.95 -14.79
CA SER A 273 -2.03 6.61 -14.67
C SER A 273 -2.92 5.66 -13.86
N CYS A 274 -2.82 4.36 -14.12
CA CYS A 274 -3.45 3.34 -13.29
C CYS A 274 -2.90 3.34 -11.86
N ALA A 275 -1.60 3.64 -11.69
CA ALA A 275 -0.96 3.77 -10.38
C ALA A 275 -1.63 4.88 -9.53
N ASP A 276 -1.95 6.03 -10.12
CA ASP A 276 -2.66 7.08 -9.39
C ASP A 276 -4.14 6.77 -9.16
N VAL A 277 -4.81 6.09 -10.09
CA VAL A 277 -6.18 5.57 -9.86
C VAL A 277 -6.20 4.64 -8.65
N LEU A 278 -5.25 3.69 -8.57
CA LEU A 278 -5.14 2.75 -7.45
C LEU A 278 -4.84 3.46 -6.12
N ALA A 279 -3.92 4.43 -6.12
CA ALA A 279 -3.59 5.20 -4.92
C ALA A 279 -4.78 6.01 -4.37
N ILE A 280 -5.55 6.65 -5.26
CA ILE A 280 -6.76 7.38 -4.88
C ILE A 280 -7.83 6.39 -4.38
N ALA A 281 -8.01 5.27 -5.09
CA ALA A 281 -8.99 4.26 -4.74
C ALA A 281 -8.74 3.66 -3.35
N ALA A 282 -7.48 3.40 -2.98
CA ALA A 282 -7.12 2.91 -1.65
C ALA A 282 -7.48 3.92 -0.54
N ARG A 283 -7.25 5.22 -0.77
CA ARG A 283 -7.66 6.28 0.17
C ARG A 283 -9.18 6.32 0.31
N ASP A 284 -9.89 6.31 -0.81
CA ASP A 284 -11.35 6.36 -0.81
C ASP A 284 -11.96 5.12 -0.14
N ALA A 285 -11.41 3.93 -0.38
CA ALA A 285 -11.82 2.70 0.28
C ALA A 285 -11.73 2.79 1.80
N VAL A 286 -10.60 3.25 2.34
CA VAL A 286 -10.42 3.43 3.79
C VAL A 286 -11.43 4.44 4.34
N SER A 287 -11.57 5.60 3.67
CA SER A 287 -12.51 6.64 4.10
C SER A 287 -13.97 6.16 4.07
N LEU A 288 -14.37 5.38 3.07
CA LEU A 288 -15.73 4.84 2.94
C LEU A 288 -16.03 3.76 3.98
N LEU A 289 -15.02 3.06 4.46
CA LEU A 289 -15.13 2.09 5.57
C LEU A 289 -15.07 2.75 6.96
N GLY A 290 -15.04 4.09 7.04
CA GLY A 290 -15.04 4.84 8.31
C GLY A 290 -13.66 5.26 8.83
N GLY A 291 -12.59 4.97 8.09
CA GLY A 291 -11.23 5.30 8.45
C GLY A 291 -10.83 6.75 8.13
N PRO A 292 -9.55 7.10 8.35
CA PRO A 292 -9.04 8.43 8.04
C PRO A 292 -8.98 8.69 6.54
N SER A 293 -8.99 9.96 6.18
CA SER A 293 -8.61 10.43 4.84
C SER A 293 -7.21 11.05 4.89
N TRP A 294 -6.56 11.13 3.73
CA TRP A 294 -5.29 11.83 3.55
C TRP A 294 -5.18 12.42 2.16
N ASN A 295 -4.22 13.34 2.01
CA ASN A 295 -3.91 13.95 0.74
C ASN A 295 -3.01 13.01 -0.07
N VAL A 296 -3.59 12.34 -1.07
CA VAL A 296 -2.86 11.48 -2.00
C VAL A 296 -1.99 12.36 -2.89
N ARG A 297 -0.67 12.10 -2.88
CA ARG A 297 0.25 12.69 -3.87
C ARG A 297 0.15 11.88 -5.15
N MET A 298 0.06 12.57 -6.28
CA MET A 298 -0.18 12.01 -7.62
C MET A 298 0.95 12.42 -8.57
N GLY A 299 0.97 11.81 -9.76
CA GLY A 299 2.03 11.93 -10.76
C GLY A 299 2.79 10.64 -11.00
N ARG A 300 2.30 9.49 -10.49
CA ARG A 300 2.87 8.18 -10.77
C ARG A 300 2.66 7.84 -12.24
N ARG A 301 3.49 6.96 -12.78
CA ARG A 301 3.34 6.40 -14.11
C ARG A 301 3.39 4.88 -14.02
N ASP A 302 2.85 4.24 -15.04
CA ASP A 302 2.57 2.82 -15.03
C ASP A 302 3.74 2.01 -15.60
N ALA A 303 4.14 0.94 -14.91
CA ALA A 303 5.13 0.00 -15.41
C ALA A 303 4.62 -0.78 -16.64
N ARG A 304 5.55 -1.07 -17.55
CA ARG A 304 5.29 -1.87 -18.76
C ARG A 304 5.49 -3.38 -18.56
N SER A 305 5.94 -3.79 -17.38
CA SER A 305 6.22 -5.18 -17.01
C SER A 305 5.89 -5.42 -15.55
N ALA A 306 5.49 -6.65 -15.24
CA ALA A 306 5.31 -7.14 -13.87
C ALA A 306 6.40 -8.17 -13.54
N SER A 307 6.64 -8.40 -12.24
CA SER A 307 7.65 -9.40 -11.82
C SER A 307 7.12 -10.33 -10.73
N ARG A 308 6.76 -11.55 -11.13
CA ARG A 308 6.35 -12.63 -10.20
C ARG A 308 7.40 -12.91 -9.14
N ASP A 309 8.68 -12.93 -9.52
CA ASP A 309 9.78 -13.20 -8.61
C ASP A 309 9.95 -12.06 -7.59
N ALA A 310 9.85 -10.81 -8.03
CA ALA A 310 9.88 -9.68 -7.11
C ALA A 310 8.70 -9.72 -6.13
N ALA A 311 7.50 -10.11 -6.57
CA ALA A 311 6.35 -10.29 -5.68
C ALA A 311 6.59 -11.40 -4.64
N ASN A 312 7.13 -12.55 -5.05
CA ASN A 312 7.47 -13.63 -4.12
C ASN A 312 8.57 -13.24 -3.12
N ALA A 313 9.53 -12.40 -3.54
CA ALA A 313 10.67 -12.01 -2.71
C ALA A 313 10.36 -10.85 -1.74
N ASN A 314 9.50 -9.91 -2.14
CA ASN A 314 9.31 -8.65 -1.39
C ASN A 314 8.08 -8.62 -0.48
N LEU A 315 7.07 -9.47 -0.72
CA LEU A 315 5.84 -9.44 0.05
C LEU A 315 5.97 -10.28 1.33
N PRO A 316 5.78 -9.69 2.52
CA PRO A 316 5.85 -10.45 3.78
C PRO A 316 4.69 -11.45 3.88
N GLY A 317 4.98 -12.61 4.46
CA GLY A 317 3.99 -13.68 4.65
C GLY A 317 3.25 -13.58 5.99
N PRO A 318 2.06 -14.20 6.11
CA PRO A 318 1.26 -14.17 7.35
C PRO A 318 1.91 -14.95 8.50
N GLY A 319 2.89 -15.82 8.19
CA GLY A 319 3.70 -16.57 9.15
C GLY A 319 5.01 -15.88 9.56
N SER A 320 5.26 -14.63 9.15
CA SER A 320 6.50 -13.93 9.48
C SER A 320 6.53 -13.43 10.93
N GLY A 321 7.65 -13.65 11.62
CA GLY A 321 7.93 -13.09 12.95
C GLY A 321 8.27 -11.60 12.92
N LEU A 322 8.23 -10.93 14.08
CA LEU A 322 8.44 -9.48 14.17
C LEU A 322 9.75 -8.97 13.54
N PRO A 323 10.94 -9.59 13.75
CA PRO A 323 12.18 -9.12 13.14
C PRO A 323 12.16 -9.13 11.61
N ALA A 324 11.55 -10.16 11.01
CA ALA A 324 11.42 -10.28 9.55
C ALA A 324 10.49 -9.19 8.99
N LEU A 325 9.38 -8.91 9.67
CA LEU A 325 8.46 -7.82 9.30
C LEU A 325 9.15 -6.45 9.36
N VAL A 326 9.89 -6.17 10.45
CA VAL A 326 10.64 -4.92 10.59
C VAL A 326 11.68 -4.78 9.48
N ALA A 327 12.42 -5.86 9.16
CA ALA A 327 13.41 -5.85 8.09
C ALA A 327 12.79 -5.59 6.71
N ALA A 328 11.67 -6.26 6.38
CA ALA A 328 10.98 -6.12 5.11
C ALA A 328 10.48 -4.68 4.88
N PHE A 329 9.87 -4.06 5.90
CA PHE A 329 9.43 -2.67 5.81
C PHE A 329 10.60 -1.69 5.77
N LYS A 330 11.67 -1.94 6.55
CA LYS A 330 12.88 -1.12 6.53
C LYS A 330 13.55 -1.13 5.15
N ALA A 331 13.53 -2.27 4.44
CA ALA A 331 14.04 -2.36 3.07
C ALA A 331 13.27 -1.48 2.07
N LYS A 332 12.05 -1.07 2.41
CA LYS A 332 11.24 -0.08 1.67
C LYS A 332 11.34 1.33 2.27
N GLY A 333 12.27 1.57 3.20
CA GLY A 333 12.39 2.88 3.87
C GLY A 333 11.24 3.19 4.85
N LEU A 334 10.45 2.19 5.25
CA LEU A 334 9.36 2.34 6.20
C LEU A 334 9.82 1.94 7.62
N SER A 335 9.48 2.75 8.61
CA SER A 335 9.86 2.50 10.00
C SER A 335 9.04 1.37 10.64
N ALA A 336 9.49 0.84 11.78
CA ALA A 336 8.69 -0.10 12.58
C ALA A 336 7.34 0.52 13.02
N ARG A 337 7.28 1.84 13.23
CA ARG A 337 6.02 2.55 13.51
C ARG A 337 5.09 2.53 12.29
N ASP A 338 5.63 2.70 11.09
CA ASP A 338 4.87 2.60 9.83
C ASP A 338 4.33 1.19 9.63
N MET A 339 5.18 0.18 9.83
CA MET A 339 4.80 -1.22 9.74
C MET A 339 3.65 -1.56 10.70
N THR A 340 3.74 -1.16 11.98
CA THR A 340 2.65 -1.38 12.94
C THR A 340 1.39 -0.60 12.59
N ALA A 341 1.50 0.63 12.11
CA ALA A 341 0.34 1.40 11.66
C ALA A 341 -0.32 0.73 10.44
N LEU A 342 0.45 0.40 9.40
CA LEU A 342 -0.04 -0.22 8.17
C LEU A 342 -0.63 -1.62 8.40
N SER A 343 -0.10 -2.38 9.37
CA SER A 343 -0.72 -3.64 9.81
C SER A 343 -2.15 -3.43 10.33
N GLY A 344 -2.46 -2.23 10.84
CA GLY A 344 -3.82 -1.84 11.20
C GLY A 344 -4.82 -1.87 10.05
N ALA A 345 -4.38 -1.96 8.79
CA ALA A 345 -5.27 -2.22 7.66
C ALA A 345 -6.06 -3.54 7.80
N HIS A 346 -5.55 -4.49 8.59
CA HIS A 346 -6.24 -5.74 8.94
C HIS A 346 -7.46 -5.53 9.86
N THR A 347 -7.80 -4.29 10.22
CA THR A 347 -9.11 -3.96 10.82
C THR A 347 -10.30 -4.27 9.90
N VAL A 348 -10.06 -4.41 8.59
CA VAL A 348 -11.09 -4.78 7.60
C VAL A 348 -10.62 -5.94 6.73
N GLY A 349 -11.60 -6.65 6.13
CA GLY A 349 -11.34 -7.74 5.20
C GLY A 349 -11.26 -9.11 5.85
N ARG A 350 -10.84 -10.11 5.07
CA ARG A 350 -10.87 -11.53 5.43
C ARG A 350 -9.58 -12.22 5.00
N ALA A 351 -9.17 -13.23 5.76
CA ALA A 351 -8.11 -14.16 5.37
C ALA A 351 -8.67 -15.56 5.15
N ARG A 352 -7.98 -16.34 4.32
CA ARG A 352 -8.28 -17.75 4.07
C ARG A 352 -7.74 -18.62 5.19
N CYS A 353 -8.42 -19.71 5.52
CA CYS A 353 -8.00 -20.69 6.52
C CYS A 353 -6.56 -21.19 6.29
N ALA A 354 -6.15 -21.35 5.04
CA ALA A 354 -4.76 -21.68 4.69
C ALA A 354 -3.72 -20.75 5.36
N GLU A 355 -4.04 -19.48 5.53
CA GLU A 355 -3.11 -18.46 6.04
C GLU A 355 -3.00 -18.44 7.58
N PHE A 356 -4.00 -18.95 8.29
CA PHE A 356 -4.06 -18.87 9.76
C PHE A 356 -4.21 -20.23 10.46
N ARG A 357 -4.40 -21.34 9.71
CA ARG A 357 -4.59 -22.68 10.27
C ARG A 357 -3.47 -23.06 11.24
N GLY A 358 -2.23 -22.77 10.86
CA GLY A 358 -1.05 -23.07 11.68
C GLY A 358 -1.17 -22.45 13.07
N ARG A 359 -1.59 -21.19 13.15
CA ARG A 359 -1.74 -20.45 14.41
C ARG A 359 -2.94 -20.92 15.24
N VAL A 360 -4.10 -21.11 14.62
CA VAL A 360 -5.33 -21.55 15.33
C VAL A 360 -5.18 -22.94 15.95
N ASN A 361 -4.32 -23.78 15.35
CA ASN A 361 -4.08 -25.16 15.77
C ASN A 361 -2.70 -25.38 16.40
N ALA A 362 -1.91 -24.33 16.63
CA ALA A 362 -0.65 -24.44 17.35
C ALA A 362 -0.92 -24.79 18.82
N ASN A 363 -0.22 -25.82 19.33
CA ASN A 363 -0.41 -26.33 20.69
C ASN A 363 0.55 -25.72 21.73
N ALA A 364 1.59 -24.99 21.32
CA ALA A 364 2.51 -24.31 22.24
C ALA A 364 3.34 -23.21 21.53
N GLY A 365 3.52 -22.05 22.18
CA GLY A 365 4.51 -21.03 21.81
C GLY A 365 3.93 -19.63 21.55
N GLU A 366 2.75 -19.55 20.95
CA GLU A 366 2.08 -18.28 20.67
C GLU A 366 0.79 -18.21 21.50
N ALA A 367 0.70 -17.24 22.41
CA ALA A 367 -0.50 -17.09 23.24
C ALA A 367 -1.67 -16.65 22.36
N ILE A 368 -2.55 -17.58 22.01
CA ILE A 368 -3.83 -17.33 21.35
C ILE A 368 -4.97 -17.49 22.37
N ASN A 369 -5.95 -16.61 22.32
CA ASN A 369 -7.15 -16.74 23.15
C ASN A 369 -7.89 -18.06 22.84
N ALA A 370 -8.10 -18.89 23.86
CA ALA A 370 -8.63 -20.25 23.68
C ALA A 370 -10.06 -20.27 23.09
N THR A 371 -10.92 -19.36 23.51
CA THR A 371 -12.29 -19.24 23.00
C THR A 371 -12.30 -18.80 21.53
N PHE A 372 -11.45 -17.82 21.20
CA PHE A 372 -11.28 -17.36 19.83
C PHE A 372 -10.77 -18.50 18.91
N ALA A 373 -9.74 -19.23 19.35
CA ALA A 373 -9.21 -20.37 18.62
C ALA A 373 -10.28 -21.46 18.42
N ALA A 374 -11.04 -21.80 19.47
CA ALA A 374 -12.11 -22.79 19.40
C ALA A 374 -13.19 -22.40 18.38
N GLY A 375 -13.57 -21.12 18.32
CA GLY A 375 -14.54 -20.61 17.34
C GLY A 375 -14.08 -20.75 15.88
N LEU A 376 -12.77 -20.66 15.63
CA LEU A 376 -12.21 -20.77 14.27
C LEU A 376 -12.01 -22.23 13.81
N ARG A 377 -11.77 -23.16 14.74
CA ARG A 377 -11.50 -24.58 14.42
C ARG A 377 -12.64 -25.28 13.69
N GLY A 378 -13.89 -24.86 13.91
CA GLY A 378 -15.05 -25.41 13.21
C GLY A 378 -15.01 -25.15 11.71
N ALA A 379 -14.62 -23.93 11.29
CA ALA A 379 -14.50 -23.54 9.89
C ALA A 379 -13.11 -23.81 9.30
N CYS A 380 -12.10 -24.06 10.15
CA CYS A 380 -10.71 -24.28 9.77
C CYS A 380 -10.09 -25.48 10.52
N PRO A 381 -10.41 -26.72 10.11
CA PRO A 381 -10.00 -27.92 10.82
C PRO A 381 -8.47 -28.13 10.82
N ALA A 382 -7.95 -28.65 11.93
CA ALA A 382 -6.51 -28.95 12.10
C ALA A 382 -6.01 -30.02 11.11
N ALA A 383 -6.85 -31.00 10.78
CA ALA A 383 -6.52 -32.10 9.88
C ALA A 383 -6.38 -31.69 8.40
N GLY A 384 -6.61 -30.41 8.08
CA GLY A 384 -6.65 -29.90 6.71
C GLY A 384 -8.05 -29.83 6.13
N GLY A 385 -8.15 -29.44 4.86
CA GLY A 385 -9.41 -29.12 4.20
C GLY A 385 -9.92 -27.71 4.51
N ALA A 386 -10.92 -27.26 3.75
CA ALA A 386 -11.50 -25.92 3.86
C ALA A 386 -10.49 -24.76 3.71
N ASP A 387 -9.41 -24.93 2.92
CA ASP A 387 -8.40 -23.89 2.69
C ASP A 387 -8.95 -22.56 2.15
N GLY A 388 -10.12 -22.59 1.50
CA GLY A 388 -10.81 -21.41 1.00
C GLY A 388 -11.74 -20.75 2.02
N ALA A 389 -12.00 -21.36 3.19
CA ALA A 389 -12.89 -20.80 4.20
C ALA A 389 -12.33 -19.46 4.70
N LEU A 390 -13.20 -18.45 4.75
CA LEU A 390 -12.82 -17.09 5.13
C LEU A 390 -13.13 -16.83 6.60
N ALA A 391 -12.21 -16.15 7.28
CA ALA A 391 -12.43 -15.57 8.60
C ALA A 391 -12.08 -14.08 8.58
N PRO A 392 -12.76 -13.25 9.38
CA PRO A 392 -12.42 -11.84 9.49
C PRO A 392 -11.08 -11.62 10.17
N LEU A 393 -10.28 -10.73 9.59
CA LEU A 393 -9.01 -10.30 10.15
C LEU A 393 -9.22 -9.56 11.49
N ASP A 394 -10.31 -8.79 11.59
CA ASP A 394 -10.81 -8.20 12.82
C ASP A 394 -12.07 -8.92 13.31
N PRO A 395 -12.01 -9.66 14.44
CA PRO A 395 -13.17 -10.37 14.98
C PRO A 395 -14.18 -9.47 15.71
N VAL A 396 -13.94 -8.16 15.85
CA VAL A 396 -14.80 -7.21 16.57
C VAL A 396 -15.67 -6.42 15.58
N THR A 397 -15.03 -5.80 14.59
CA THR A 397 -15.67 -4.87 13.64
C THR A 397 -15.23 -5.18 12.20
N PRO A 398 -15.61 -6.35 11.66
CA PRO A 398 -14.98 -6.93 10.47
C PRO A 398 -15.09 -6.11 9.17
N ASP A 399 -16.01 -5.14 9.13
CA ASP A 399 -16.31 -4.31 7.96
C ASP A 399 -16.13 -2.80 8.23
N ALA A 400 -15.63 -2.41 9.42
CA ALA A 400 -15.36 -1.02 9.75
C ALA A 400 -13.86 -0.77 9.94
N PHE A 401 -13.36 0.30 9.36
CA PHE A 401 -11.99 0.72 9.53
C PHE A 401 -11.85 1.50 10.83
N ASP A 402 -11.47 0.81 11.91
CA ASP A 402 -11.31 1.39 13.24
C ASP A 402 -10.08 0.82 13.96
N ASN A 403 -10.02 0.90 15.30
CA ASN A 403 -8.90 0.38 16.08
C ASN A 403 -9.21 -0.97 16.76
N GLY A 404 -10.26 -1.66 16.33
CA GLY A 404 -10.67 -3.00 16.75
C GLY A 404 -9.55 -4.02 16.58
N TYR A 405 -8.82 -3.95 15.47
CA TYR A 405 -7.62 -4.74 15.20
C TYR A 405 -6.64 -4.73 16.38
N PHE A 406 -6.23 -3.54 16.84
CA PHE A 406 -5.26 -3.43 17.94
C PHE A 406 -5.85 -3.87 19.28
N ARG A 407 -7.16 -3.66 19.51
CA ARG A 407 -7.84 -4.20 20.71
C ARG A 407 -7.85 -5.72 20.70
N ALA A 408 -8.09 -6.34 19.56
CA ALA A 408 -8.02 -7.79 19.38
C ALA A 408 -6.60 -8.33 19.66
N LEU A 409 -5.55 -7.64 19.22
CA LEU A 409 -4.15 -8.05 19.52
C LEU A 409 -3.86 -8.09 21.03
N VAL A 410 -4.32 -7.08 21.77
CA VAL A 410 -4.14 -6.99 23.23
C VAL A 410 -4.84 -8.16 23.94
N GLU A 411 -5.96 -8.61 23.40
CA GLU A 411 -6.74 -9.75 23.89
C GLU A 411 -6.26 -11.11 23.34
N ARG A 412 -5.12 -11.14 22.64
CA ARG A 412 -4.56 -12.35 22.00
C ARG A 412 -5.48 -12.95 20.93
N ARG A 413 -6.24 -12.09 20.24
CA ARG A 413 -7.22 -12.41 19.18
C ARG A 413 -6.80 -11.89 17.80
N GLY A 414 -5.52 -11.57 17.57
CA GLY A 414 -5.03 -11.38 16.18
C GLY A 414 -5.31 -12.64 15.37
N LEU A 415 -5.58 -12.57 14.06
CA LEU A 415 -5.89 -13.77 13.27
C LEU A 415 -4.61 -14.43 12.76
N LEU A 416 -3.74 -13.66 12.09
CA LEU A 416 -2.49 -14.13 11.51
C LEU A 416 -1.38 -14.16 12.57
N HIS A 417 -0.35 -14.97 12.33
CA HIS A 417 0.85 -14.98 13.19
C HIS A 417 1.57 -13.64 13.15
N SER A 418 1.76 -13.08 11.95
CA SER A 418 2.33 -11.74 11.76
C SER A 418 1.62 -10.63 12.53
N ASP A 419 0.31 -10.76 12.75
CA ASP A 419 -0.47 -9.77 13.48
C ASP A 419 -0.17 -9.85 14.97
N GLN A 420 -0.21 -11.05 15.53
CA GLN A 420 -0.03 -11.24 16.97
C GLN A 420 1.42 -11.02 17.41
N GLU A 421 2.39 -11.19 16.49
CA GLU A 421 3.80 -10.85 16.71
C GLU A 421 4.02 -9.36 17.02
N LEU A 422 3.09 -8.47 16.64
CA LEU A 422 3.13 -7.06 17.07
C LEU A 422 2.85 -6.88 18.57
N PHE A 423 2.23 -7.88 19.20
CA PHE A 423 1.88 -7.89 20.62
C PHE A 423 2.21 -9.24 21.27
N ASN A 424 3.51 -9.51 21.38
CA ASN A 424 4.05 -10.75 21.94
C ASN A 424 5.18 -10.53 22.95
N GLY A 425 5.20 -9.37 23.63
CA GLY A 425 6.25 -8.99 24.57
C GLY A 425 7.46 -8.34 23.89
N GLY A 426 7.29 -7.84 22.67
CA GLY A 426 8.34 -7.27 21.83
C GLY A 426 8.35 -5.73 21.81
N SER A 427 9.15 -5.16 20.91
CA SER A 427 9.33 -3.70 20.80
C SER A 427 8.06 -2.93 20.40
N GLN A 428 7.09 -3.58 19.76
CA GLN A 428 5.88 -2.94 19.25
C GLN A 428 4.73 -2.90 20.26
N ASP A 429 4.83 -3.64 21.38
CA ASP A 429 3.79 -3.79 22.39
C ASP A 429 3.22 -2.44 22.90
N ALA A 430 4.10 -1.49 23.19
CA ALA A 430 3.71 -0.17 23.69
C ALA A 430 2.90 0.62 22.65
N LEU A 431 3.26 0.49 21.37
CA LEU A 431 2.56 1.15 20.27
C LEU A 431 1.19 0.51 20.02
N VAL A 432 1.10 -0.82 20.07
CA VAL A 432 -0.17 -1.54 19.97
C VAL A 432 -1.12 -1.12 21.09
N ARG A 433 -0.68 -1.04 22.34
CA ARG A 433 -1.51 -0.54 23.46
C ARG A 433 -1.98 0.90 23.25
N LYS A 434 -1.11 1.75 22.70
CA LYS A 434 -1.47 3.14 22.35
C LYS A 434 -2.58 3.17 21.29
N TYR A 435 -2.47 2.39 20.23
CA TYR A 435 -3.50 2.36 19.18
C TYR A 435 -4.81 1.71 19.66
N ALA A 436 -4.75 0.66 20.48
CA ALA A 436 -5.94 0.01 21.05
C ALA A 436 -6.76 0.96 21.95
N SER A 437 -6.09 1.84 22.70
CA SER A 437 -6.73 2.84 23.57
C SER A 437 -7.07 4.15 22.87
N ASN A 438 -6.40 4.48 21.75
CA ASN A 438 -6.56 5.75 21.05
C ASN A 438 -6.61 5.57 19.53
N GLY A 439 -7.83 5.47 19.00
CA GLY A 439 -8.07 5.35 17.55
C GLY A 439 -7.60 6.57 16.75
N ALA A 440 -7.63 7.78 17.31
CA ALA A 440 -7.14 8.98 16.63
C ALA A 440 -5.61 8.95 16.43
N ALA A 441 -4.88 8.42 17.41
CA ALA A 441 -3.43 8.21 17.28
C ALA A 441 -3.13 7.21 16.16
N PHE A 442 -3.86 6.09 16.11
CA PHE A 442 -3.77 5.12 15.02
C PHE A 442 -4.03 5.78 13.66
N PHE A 443 -5.17 6.46 13.50
CA PHE A 443 -5.55 7.11 12.25
C PHE A 443 -4.53 8.13 11.75
N SER A 444 -3.98 8.94 12.65
CA SER A 444 -2.92 9.89 12.31
C SER A 444 -1.67 9.19 11.76
N ASP A 445 -1.20 8.12 12.43
CA ASP A 445 -0.01 7.40 11.97
C ASP A 445 -0.29 6.57 10.71
N PHE A 446 -1.47 5.99 10.58
CA PHE A 446 -1.90 5.26 9.38
C PHE A 446 -1.91 6.17 8.15
N ALA A 447 -2.52 7.35 8.23
CA ALA A 447 -2.52 8.32 7.14
C ALA A 447 -1.10 8.73 6.72
N LYS A 448 -0.20 8.97 7.68
CA LYS A 448 1.20 9.30 7.40
C LYS A 448 1.96 8.13 6.76
N ALA A 449 1.73 6.91 7.24
CA ALA A 449 2.36 5.71 6.72
C ALA A 449 1.86 5.38 5.30
N MET A 450 0.56 5.58 5.02
CA MET A 450 -0.01 5.44 3.67
C MET A 450 0.59 6.44 2.69
N VAL A 451 0.82 7.69 3.11
CA VAL A 451 1.52 8.68 2.27
C VAL A 451 2.98 8.26 2.02
N ARG A 452 3.70 7.76 3.03
CA ARG A 452 5.07 7.26 2.86
C ARG A 452 5.13 6.06 1.92
N MET A 453 4.30 5.05 2.15
CA MET A 453 4.21 3.85 1.30
C MET A 453 3.81 4.22 -0.12
N GLY A 454 2.84 5.12 -0.31
CA GLY A 454 2.44 5.58 -1.62
C GLY A 454 3.53 6.33 -2.39
N ASN A 455 4.58 6.81 -1.74
CA ASN A 455 5.69 7.51 -2.38
C ASN A 455 6.84 6.57 -2.78
N LEU A 456 6.70 5.26 -2.59
CA LEU A 456 7.69 4.29 -3.08
C LEU A 456 7.75 4.35 -4.60
N ALA A 457 8.92 4.70 -5.12
CA ALA A 457 9.15 4.87 -6.54
C ALA A 457 9.82 3.62 -7.14
N PRO A 458 9.51 3.30 -8.40
CA PRO A 458 10.29 2.31 -9.14
C PRO A 458 11.73 2.76 -9.36
N ALA A 459 12.58 1.77 -9.64
CA ALA A 459 14.00 2.00 -9.87
C ALA A 459 14.21 3.03 -11.00
N PRO A 460 15.20 3.92 -10.88
CA PRO A 460 15.54 4.85 -11.96
C PRO A 460 15.75 4.11 -13.29
N GLY A 461 15.20 4.66 -14.37
CA GLY A 461 15.27 4.05 -15.70
C GLY A 461 14.20 2.97 -15.98
N THR A 462 13.32 2.66 -15.02
CA THR A 462 12.15 1.80 -15.27
C THR A 462 11.32 2.38 -16.42
N PRO A 463 10.98 1.61 -17.48
CA PRO A 463 10.12 2.07 -18.55
C PRO A 463 8.68 2.28 -18.04
N LEU A 464 8.22 3.53 -18.08
CA LEU A 464 6.89 3.90 -17.58
C LEU A 464 6.02 4.57 -18.66
N GLU A 465 4.71 4.39 -18.55
CA GLU A 465 3.71 4.98 -19.43
C GLU A 465 2.45 5.48 -18.69
N VAL A 466 1.45 5.96 -19.42
CA VAL A 466 0.09 6.14 -18.89
C VAL A 466 -0.79 5.16 -19.64
N ARG A 467 -1.18 4.06 -18.99
CA ARG A 467 -1.95 3.01 -19.64
C ARG A 467 -3.39 3.44 -19.82
N ILE A 468 -3.98 3.13 -20.98
CA ILE A 468 -5.43 3.32 -21.22
C ILE A 468 -6.24 2.21 -20.54
N ASN A 469 -5.69 0.99 -20.52
CA ASN A 469 -6.26 -0.17 -19.85
C ASN A 469 -5.27 -0.70 -18.81
N CYS A 470 -5.68 -0.81 -17.54
CA CYS A 470 -4.78 -1.22 -16.45
C CYS A 470 -4.31 -2.68 -16.50
N ARG A 471 -4.86 -3.50 -17.38
CA ARG A 471 -4.53 -4.93 -17.51
C ARG A 471 -3.38 -5.20 -18.46
N ARG A 472 -2.97 -4.26 -19.30
CA ARG A 472 -1.94 -4.48 -20.33
C ARG A 472 -1.15 -3.21 -20.62
N PRO A 473 0.10 -3.31 -21.10
CA PRO A 473 0.81 -2.17 -21.66
C PRO A 473 0.06 -1.61 -22.88
N ASN A 474 0.30 -0.34 -23.23
CA ASN A 474 -0.35 0.28 -24.40
C ASN A 474 0.10 -0.32 -25.74
#